data_AF-A0A2R6I9B6-F1
#
_entry.id   AF-A0A2R6I9B6-F1
#
_cell.length_a   1.000
_cell.length_b   1.000
_cell.length_c   1.000
_cell.angle_alpha   90.00
_cell.angle_beta   90.00
_cell.angle_gamma   90.00
#
_symmetry.space_group_name_H-M   'P 1'
#
loop_
_entity.id
_entity.type
_entity.pdbx_description
1 polymer ?
#
loop_
_entity_poly.entity_id
_entity_poly.type
_entity_poly.pdbx_seq_one_letter_code
_entity_poly.pdbx_strand_id
1 'polypeptide(L)'
;MVLGVAVADSALADATRDAGERHAATAAAKRVVAADSSLTNRTNVLDGSAIDALTVGELHSEAPVLDGRSVRVTLDDRTVVSDGTPAGGTTVRRIVLVERTQTVTIRPEFTSGNRVTLPRRTRRVDLELNPPENVSVSTVRADDRTVLHTAAERGLVGEYTVSVSRRETVRLDFVANGSLSEGDVAVTMYPRTTTKALLRVTVDA
;
A
#
# COMPACT_ATOMS: atom_id res chain seq x y z
N MET A 1 60.33 -0.28 14.49
CA MET A 1 58.97 0.09 14.91
C MET A 1 58.29 0.84 13.77
N VAL A 2 57.67 0.14 12.83
CA VAL A 2 56.87 0.78 11.75
C VAL A 2 55.66 -0.11 11.41
N LEU A 3 55.80 -1.45 11.55
CA LEU A 3 54.69 -2.40 11.39
C LEU A 3 53.53 -2.22 12.39
N GLY A 4 53.80 -1.86 13.64
CA GLY A 4 52.74 -1.74 14.66
C GLY A 4 51.82 -0.52 14.44
N VAL A 5 52.34 0.56 13.86
CA VAL A 5 51.57 1.78 13.58
C VAL A 5 50.67 1.59 12.35
N ALA A 6 51.19 0.95 11.29
CA ALA A 6 50.42 0.67 10.09
C ALA A 6 49.21 -0.25 10.35
N VAL A 7 49.36 -1.25 11.22
CA VAL A 7 48.26 -2.16 11.62
C VAL A 7 47.23 -1.48 12.52
N ALA A 8 47.66 -0.56 13.39
CA ALA A 8 46.76 0.21 14.24
C ALA A 8 45.93 1.22 13.41
N ASP A 9 46.54 1.89 12.45
CA ASP A 9 45.86 2.84 11.56
C ASP A 9 44.85 2.15 10.65
N SER A 10 45.18 0.97 10.10
CA SER A 10 44.22 0.20 9.29
C SER A 10 43.02 -0.27 10.11
N ALA A 11 43.26 -0.75 11.35
CA ALA A 11 42.19 -1.18 12.24
C ALA A 11 41.28 0.00 12.66
N LEU A 12 41.85 1.18 12.90
CA LEU A 12 41.09 2.38 13.22
C LEU A 12 40.29 2.92 12.02
N ALA A 13 40.88 2.87 10.82
CA ALA A 13 40.21 3.24 9.57
C ALA A 13 39.01 2.32 9.29
N ASP A 14 39.17 1.01 9.45
CA ASP A 14 38.08 0.04 9.28
C ASP A 14 36.99 0.22 10.34
N ALA A 15 37.36 0.39 11.62
CA ALA A 15 36.38 0.63 12.68
C ALA A 15 35.59 1.94 12.47
N THR A 16 36.22 2.97 11.91
CA THR A 16 35.58 4.24 11.56
C THR A 16 34.64 4.07 10.37
N ARG A 17 35.06 3.31 9.35
CA ARG A 17 34.23 2.95 8.20
C ARG A 17 32.97 2.20 8.65
N ASP A 18 33.13 1.14 9.44
CA ASP A 18 32.04 0.35 10.00
C ASP A 18 31.05 1.20 10.81
N ALA A 19 31.56 2.15 11.60
CA ALA A 19 30.71 3.06 12.37
C ALA A 19 29.89 3.99 11.46
N GLY A 20 30.52 4.53 10.41
CA GLY A 20 29.87 5.37 9.40
C GLY A 20 28.79 4.62 8.61
N GLU A 21 29.12 3.43 8.11
CA GLU A 21 28.17 2.55 7.41
C GLU A 21 26.99 2.17 8.30
N ARG A 22 27.24 1.77 9.56
CA ARG A 22 26.19 1.39 10.50
C ARG A 22 25.27 2.56 10.83
N HIS A 23 25.83 3.76 10.99
CA HIS A 23 25.05 4.96 11.19
C HIS A 23 24.15 5.23 9.98
N ALA A 24 24.71 5.24 8.77
CA ALA A 24 23.98 5.48 7.53
C ALA A 24 22.87 4.43 7.31
N ALA A 25 23.19 3.14 7.43
CA ALA A 25 22.23 2.04 7.29
C ALA A 25 21.09 2.15 8.33
N THR A 26 21.41 2.50 9.58
CA THR A 26 20.38 2.66 10.64
C THR A 26 19.49 3.87 10.38
N ALA A 27 20.07 5.01 9.99
CA ALA A 27 19.34 6.23 9.69
C ALA A 27 18.42 6.03 8.48
N ALA A 28 18.94 5.47 7.38
CA ALA A 28 18.15 5.14 6.19
C ALA A 28 17.03 4.14 6.51
N ALA A 29 17.33 3.05 7.23
CA ALA A 29 16.32 2.06 7.62
C ALA A 29 15.22 2.66 8.52
N LYS A 30 15.54 3.62 9.39
CA LYS A 30 14.55 4.35 10.20
C LYS A 30 13.70 5.28 9.35
N ARG A 31 14.32 5.94 8.37
CA ARG A 31 13.67 6.95 7.54
C ARG A 31 12.67 6.34 6.55
N VAL A 32 13.04 5.25 5.88
CA VAL A 32 12.17 4.49 4.94
C VAL A 32 10.87 4.00 5.59
N VAL A 33 10.85 3.81 6.91
CA VAL A 33 9.71 3.26 7.67
C VAL A 33 9.06 4.29 8.61
N ALA A 34 9.49 5.55 8.55
CA ALA A 34 8.95 6.64 9.35
C ALA A 34 7.54 6.99 8.89
N ALA A 35 6.65 7.43 9.78
CA ALA A 35 5.25 7.74 9.43
C ALA A 35 5.08 8.87 8.40
N ASP A 36 6.07 9.76 8.34
CA ASP A 36 6.14 10.92 7.47
C ASP A 36 6.97 10.64 6.20
N SER A 37 7.37 9.39 5.97
CA SER A 37 7.99 8.97 4.70
C SER A 37 6.93 8.79 3.62
N SER A 38 7.23 9.22 2.40
CA SER A 38 6.41 8.98 1.21
C SER A 38 6.20 7.48 0.91
N LEU A 39 7.04 6.61 1.47
CA LEU A 39 7.02 5.17 1.29
C LEU A 39 6.08 4.45 2.25
N THR A 40 5.42 5.16 3.17
CA THR A 40 4.59 4.56 4.20
C THR A 40 3.15 5.05 4.17
N ASN A 41 2.22 4.15 4.48
CA ASN A 41 0.85 4.52 4.84
C ASN A 41 0.74 4.95 6.32
N ARG A 42 1.65 4.44 7.16
CA ARG A 42 1.84 4.77 8.59
C ARG A 42 3.16 4.15 9.05
N THR A 43 3.65 4.49 10.25
CA THR A 43 4.91 3.92 10.80
C THR A 43 4.96 2.41 10.64
N ASN A 44 6.07 1.89 10.09
CA ASN A 44 6.30 0.46 9.82
C ASN A 44 5.31 -0.24 8.88
N VAL A 45 4.44 0.50 8.20
CA VAL A 45 3.53 -0.03 7.18
C VAL A 45 3.82 0.66 5.85
N LEU A 46 4.63 -0.01 5.04
CA LEU A 46 5.03 0.44 3.72
C LEU A 46 3.83 0.45 2.78
N ASP A 47 3.77 1.48 1.93
CA ASP A 47 2.92 1.45 0.75
C ASP A 47 3.60 0.57 -0.33
N GLY A 48 2.98 -0.56 -0.66
CA GLY A 48 3.55 -1.51 -1.59
C GLY A 48 3.74 -0.95 -3.00
N SER A 49 2.88 -0.02 -3.43
CA SER A 49 3.02 0.64 -4.73
C SER A 49 4.13 1.68 -4.72
N ALA A 50 4.24 2.48 -3.65
CA ALA A 50 5.33 3.45 -3.51
C ALA A 50 6.69 2.75 -3.43
N ILE A 51 6.77 1.63 -2.71
CA ILE A 51 7.99 0.83 -2.62
C ILE A 51 8.38 0.22 -3.95
N ASP A 52 7.44 -0.35 -4.71
CA ASP A 52 7.77 -0.94 -6.01
C ASP A 52 8.19 0.10 -7.06
N ALA A 53 7.80 1.37 -6.87
CA ALA A 53 8.16 2.49 -7.73
C ALA A 53 9.41 3.26 -7.27
N LEU A 54 9.99 2.89 -6.12
CA LEU A 54 11.08 3.63 -5.48
C LEU A 54 12.31 3.72 -6.39
N THR A 55 12.71 4.96 -6.69
CA THR A 55 13.92 5.26 -7.46
C THR A 55 15.11 5.57 -6.54
N VAL A 56 16.32 5.55 -7.12
CA VAL A 56 17.55 6.00 -6.42
C VAL A 56 17.42 7.46 -5.98
N GLY A 57 16.97 8.36 -6.85
CA GLY A 57 16.83 9.78 -6.52
C GLY A 57 15.86 10.04 -5.35
N GLU A 58 14.74 9.31 -5.31
CA GLU A 58 13.79 9.38 -4.18
C GLU A 58 14.40 8.80 -2.90
N LEU A 59 15.17 7.69 -2.98
CA LEU A 59 15.87 7.14 -1.84
C LEU A 59 16.85 8.15 -1.22
N HIS A 60 17.64 8.85 -2.04
CA HIS A 60 18.57 9.88 -1.58
C HIS A 60 17.85 11.11 -1.04
N SER A 61 16.72 11.50 -1.64
CA SER A 61 15.88 12.59 -1.13
C SER A 61 15.29 12.27 0.24
N GLU A 62 14.86 11.02 0.45
CA GLU A 62 14.35 10.56 1.73
C GLU A 62 15.47 10.43 2.77
N ALA A 63 16.63 9.89 2.38
CA ALA A 63 17.76 9.63 3.26
C ALA A 63 19.09 10.21 2.71
N PRO A 64 19.31 11.55 2.83
CA PRO A 64 20.54 12.21 2.34
C PRO A 64 21.84 11.68 2.98
N VAL A 65 21.73 10.97 4.10
CA VAL A 65 22.85 10.25 4.73
C VAL A 65 23.44 9.16 3.82
N LEU A 66 22.82 8.84 2.68
CA LEU A 66 23.34 7.86 1.71
C LEU A 66 24.24 8.50 0.65
N ASP A 67 24.33 9.83 0.58
CA ASP A 67 25.11 10.51 -0.45
C ASP A 67 26.58 10.07 -0.45
N GLY A 68 27.06 9.66 -1.64
CA GLY A 68 28.41 9.16 -1.84
C GLY A 68 28.67 7.73 -1.34
N ARG A 69 27.63 6.96 -1.00
CA ARG A 69 27.73 5.57 -0.52
C ARG A 69 27.01 4.60 -1.45
N SER A 70 27.52 3.38 -1.58
CA SER A 70 26.78 2.29 -2.22
C SER A 70 25.68 1.80 -1.28
N VAL A 71 24.46 1.64 -1.77
CA VAL A 71 23.30 1.21 -0.97
C VAL A 71 22.48 0.18 -1.71
N ARG A 72 21.95 -0.80 -0.97
CA ARG A 72 20.94 -1.74 -1.46
C ARG A 72 19.81 -1.86 -0.45
N VAL A 73 18.59 -1.61 -0.91
CA VAL A 73 17.37 -1.84 -0.15
C VAL A 73 16.69 -3.08 -0.71
N THR A 74 16.43 -4.05 0.17
CA THR A 74 15.71 -5.28 -0.16
C THR A 74 14.48 -5.42 0.72
N LEU A 75 13.43 -6.02 0.16
CA LEU A 75 12.22 -6.38 0.88
C LEU A 75 11.99 -7.87 0.67
N ASP A 76 12.13 -8.64 1.75
CA ASP A 76 12.41 -10.06 1.66
C ASP A 76 13.60 -10.28 0.73
N ASP A 77 13.52 -11.21 -0.22
CA ASP A 77 14.65 -11.56 -1.08
C ASP A 77 14.71 -10.73 -2.38
N ARG A 78 13.85 -9.72 -2.51
CA ARG A 78 13.76 -8.86 -3.69
C ARG A 78 14.46 -7.52 -3.44
N THR A 79 15.38 -7.16 -4.33
CA THR A 79 15.94 -5.80 -4.39
C THR A 79 14.86 -4.83 -4.86
N VAL A 80 14.61 -3.82 -4.03
CA VAL A 80 13.68 -2.72 -4.33
C VAL A 80 14.42 -1.64 -5.09
N VAL A 81 15.55 -1.21 -4.54
CA VAL A 81 16.42 -0.19 -5.12
C VAL A 81 17.86 -0.48 -4.74
N SER A 82 18.79 -0.18 -5.64
CA SER A 82 20.22 -0.29 -5.39
C SER A 82 20.93 0.85 -6.11
N ASP A 83 21.84 1.51 -5.41
CA ASP A 83 22.80 2.44 -5.99
C ASP A 83 24.22 1.93 -5.68
N GLY A 84 25.07 1.87 -6.69
CA GLY A 84 26.35 1.15 -6.60
C GLY A 84 26.21 -0.36 -6.32
N THR A 85 27.29 -0.97 -5.81
CA THR A 85 27.37 -2.42 -5.55
C THR A 85 27.97 -2.67 -4.15
N PRO A 86 27.16 -2.67 -3.09
CA PRO A 86 27.65 -2.96 -1.75
C PRO A 86 28.14 -4.42 -1.67
N ALA A 87 29.42 -4.61 -1.34
CA ALA A 87 30.17 -5.87 -1.37
C ALA A 87 30.94 -6.08 -0.04
N GLY A 88 30.26 -5.89 1.08
CA GLY A 88 30.86 -6.06 2.41
C GLY A 88 30.27 -5.16 3.49
N GLY A 89 29.53 -4.13 3.07
CA GLY A 89 29.00 -3.11 3.98
C GLY A 89 27.96 -3.58 5.01
N THR A 90 27.68 -2.68 5.95
CA THR A 90 26.75 -2.92 7.07
C THR A 90 25.29 -3.07 6.63
N THR A 91 24.61 -4.11 7.15
CA THR A 91 23.19 -4.36 6.90
C THR A 91 22.33 -4.18 8.15
N VAL A 92 21.28 -3.35 8.06
CA VAL A 92 20.23 -3.21 9.08
C VAL A 92 18.96 -3.91 8.60
N ARG A 93 18.31 -4.66 9.50
CA ARG A 93 17.12 -5.46 9.19
C ARG A 93 15.92 -5.01 10.04
N ARG A 94 14.72 -4.96 9.45
CA ARG A 94 13.50 -4.60 10.16
C ARG A 94 12.30 -5.39 9.65
N ILE A 95 11.47 -5.89 10.57
CA ILE A 95 10.17 -6.46 10.22
C ILE A 95 9.20 -5.30 9.96
N VAL A 96 8.59 -5.29 8.79
CA VAL A 96 7.63 -4.28 8.33
C VAL A 96 6.35 -4.96 7.85
N LEU A 97 5.27 -4.21 7.76
CA LEU A 97 4.09 -4.61 6.97
C LEU A 97 4.14 -3.92 5.63
N VAL A 98 3.79 -4.63 4.57
CA VAL A 98 3.59 -4.09 3.23
C VAL A 98 2.10 -4.07 2.97
N GLU A 99 1.54 -2.87 2.87
CA GLU A 99 0.14 -2.69 2.55
C GLU A 99 -0.05 -2.53 1.04
N ARG A 100 -0.92 -3.36 0.46
CA ARG A 100 -1.30 -3.29 -0.95
C ARG A 100 -2.80 -3.13 -1.07
N THR A 101 -3.22 -2.24 -1.96
CA THR A 101 -4.62 -2.10 -2.36
C THR A 101 -4.87 -3.07 -3.51
N GLN A 102 -5.85 -3.96 -3.33
CA GLN A 102 -6.32 -4.83 -4.40
C GLN A 102 -7.56 -4.23 -5.03
N THR A 103 -7.80 -4.51 -6.31
CA THR A 103 -9.07 -4.20 -6.98
C THR A 103 -9.83 -5.52 -7.13
N VAL A 104 -11.04 -5.57 -6.58
CA VAL A 104 -11.90 -6.76 -6.64
C VAL A 104 -13.26 -6.33 -7.14
N THR A 105 -13.79 -6.99 -8.16
CA THR A 105 -15.15 -6.74 -8.65
C THR A 105 -16.02 -7.95 -8.36
N ILE A 106 -17.20 -7.71 -7.78
CA ILE A 106 -18.22 -8.73 -7.54
C ILE A 106 -19.51 -8.37 -8.27
N ARG A 107 -20.25 -9.38 -8.70
CA ARG A 107 -21.59 -9.26 -9.29
C ARG A 107 -22.55 -10.00 -8.37
N PRO A 108 -23.40 -9.31 -7.61
CA PRO A 108 -24.28 -9.98 -6.66
C PRO A 108 -25.41 -10.73 -7.38
N GLU A 109 -25.74 -11.94 -6.91
CA GLU A 109 -26.87 -12.73 -7.44
C GLU A 109 -28.24 -12.30 -6.89
N PHE A 110 -28.27 -11.46 -5.85
CA PHE A 110 -29.50 -10.91 -5.23
C PHE A 110 -30.57 -11.95 -4.80
N THR A 111 -30.13 -13.12 -4.33
CA THR A 111 -31.02 -14.23 -3.91
C THR A 111 -31.94 -13.93 -2.72
N SER A 112 -31.66 -12.90 -1.93
CA SER A 112 -32.48 -12.49 -0.77
C SER A 112 -32.73 -10.99 -0.75
N GLY A 113 -33.34 -10.52 -1.84
CA GLY A 113 -33.61 -9.12 -2.12
C GLY A 113 -32.40 -8.40 -2.72
N ASN A 114 -32.59 -7.13 -3.05
CA ASN A 114 -31.61 -6.30 -3.76
C ASN A 114 -30.51 -5.77 -2.82
N ARG A 115 -29.85 -6.68 -2.11
CA ARG A 115 -28.83 -6.36 -1.11
C ARG A 115 -27.61 -7.26 -1.26
N VAL A 116 -26.44 -6.71 -0.97
CA VAL A 116 -25.16 -7.45 -0.97
C VAL A 116 -24.31 -7.02 0.22
N THR A 117 -23.73 -7.98 0.92
CA THR A 117 -22.73 -7.71 1.95
C THR A 117 -21.35 -7.79 1.31
N LEU A 118 -20.56 -6.73 1.43
CA LEU A 118 -19.22 -6.73 0.86
C LEU A 118 -18.37 -7.80 1.56
N PRO A 119 -17.60 -8.63 0.84
CA PRO A 119 -16.84 -9.71 1.46
C PRO A 119 -15.64 -9.19 2.27
N ARG A 120 -15.18 -7.98 1.99
CA ARG A 120 -14.05 -7.34 2.67
C ARG A 120 -14.34 -5.86 2.92
N ARG A 121 -13.63 -5.28 3.88
CA ARG A 121 -13.70 -3.84 4.17
C ARG A 121 -13.00 -3.04 3.09
N THR A 122 -13.60 -1.93 2.70
CA THR A 122 -13.05 -0.95 1.77
C THR A 122 -13.45 0.46 2.21
N ARG A 123 -12.82 1.47 1.63
CA ARG A 123 -13.10 2.89 1.94
C ARG A 123 -14.03 3.53 0.91
N ARG A 124 -14.02 2.97 -0.30
CA ARG A 124 -14.85 3.36 -1.43
C ARG A 124 -15.27 2.11 -2.18
N VAL A 125 -16.41 2.20 -2.86
CA VAL A 125 -16.81 1.26 -3.89
C VAL A 125 -17.21 2.03 -5.14
N ASP A 126 -16.89 1.44 -6.28
CA ASP A 126 -17.32 1.93 -7.58
C ASP A 126 -18.44 0.98 -8.03
N LEU A 127 -19.61 1.55 -8.33
CA LEU A 127 -20.83 0.85 -8.67
C LEU A 127 -21.09 1.07 -10.15
N GLU A 128 -21.31 -0.02 -10.88
CA GLU A 128 -21.88 0.01 -12.22
C GLU A 128 -23.31 -0.51 -12.12
N LEU A 129 -24.28 0.32 -12.50
CA LEU A 129 -25.70 -0.01 -12.43
C LEU A 129 -26.26 -0.10 -13.85
N ASN A 130 -26.62 -1.32 -14.26
CA ASN A 130 -27.29 -1.60 -15.52
C ASN A 130 -28.58 -2.41 -15.28
N PRO A 131 -29.60 -1.84 -14.60
CA PRO A 131 -30.86 -2.54 -14.39
C PRO A 131 -31.57 -2.85 -15.72
N PRO A 132 -32.39 -3.93 -15.80
CA PRO A 132 -33.20 -4.22 -16.98
C PRO A 132 -34.29 -3.16 -17.20
N GLU A 133 -34.85 -3.06 -18.42
CA GLU A 133 -35.71 -1.93 -18.84
C GLU A 133 -36.90 -1.61 -17.92
N ASN A 134 -37.46 -2.62 -17.24
CA ASN A 134 -38.62 -2.46 -16.35
C ASN A 134 -38.26 -2.32 -14.86
N VAL A 135 -36.96 -2.33 -14.53
CA VAL A 135 -36.47 -2.19 -13.15
C VAL A 135 -35.68 -0.89 -13.04
N SER A 136 -36.02 -0.05 -12.07
CA SER A 136 -35.32 1.20 -11.80
C SER A 136 -34.85 1.24 -10.36
N VAL A 137 -33.56 1.53 -10.17
CA VAL A 137 -32.95 1.73 -8.85
C VAL A 137 -33.05 3.20 -8.50
N SER A 138 -33.76 3.54 -7.43
CA SER A 138 -33.95 4.94 -7.01
C SER A 138 -32.90 5.41 -6.00
N THR A 139 -32.46 4.49 -5.13
CA THR A 139 -31.61 4.80 -3.98
C THR A 139 -30.64 3.66 -3.73
N VAL A 140 -29.39 3.99 -3.40
CA VAL A 140 -28.42 3.03 -2.85
C VAL A 140 -28.10 3.45 -1.42
N ARG A 141 -28.17 2.48 -0.50
CA ARG A 141 -27.82 2.65 0.91
C ARG A 141 -26.60 1.81 1.26
N ALA A 142 -25.76 2.33 2.15
CA ALA A 142 -24.64 1.64 2.77
C ALA A 142 -24.86 1.63 4.28
N ASP A 143 -25.13 0.44 4.86
CA ASP A 143 -25.50 0.29 6.28
C ASP A 143 -26.60 1.28 6.69
N ASP A 144 -27.68 1.29 5.92
CA ASP A 144 -28.88 2.14 6.08
C ASP A 144 -28.69 3.64 5.75
N ARG A 145 -27.45 4.11 5.54
CA ARG A 145 -27.19 5.48 5.08
C ARG A 145 -27.32 5.58 3.56
N THR A 146 -28.18 6.48 3.07
CA THR A 146 -28.26 6.81 1.65
C THR A 146 -26.93 7.36 1.13
N VAL A 147 -26.36 6.71 0.11
CA VAL A 147 -25.13 7.13 -0.58
C VAL A 147 -25.37 7.61 -1.99
N LEU A 148 -26.45 7.15 -2.64
CA LEU A 148 -26.93 7.65 -3.92
C LEU A 148 -28.44 7.75 -3.88
N HIS A 149 -28.99 8.77 -4.53
CA HIS A 149 -30.41 8.96 -4.71
C HIS A 149 -30.68 9.73 -6.00
N THR A 150 -31.76 9.38 -6.68
CA THR A 150 -32.27 10.14 -7.82
C THR A 150 -33.79 10.22 -7.78
N ALA A 151 -34.32 11.33 -8.29
CA ALA A 151 -35.75 11.50 -8.54
C ALA A 151 -36.13 11.25 -10.01
N ALA A 152 -35.17 10.93 -10.87
CA ALA A 152 -35.41 10.67 -12.29
C ALA A 152 -36.18 9.36 -12.49
N GLU A 153 -37.15 9.36 -13.41
CA GLU A 153 -38.00 8.18 -13.69
C GLU A 153 -37.20 6.96 -14.13
N ARG A 154 -36.11 7.17 -14.88
CA ARG A 154 -35.20 6.11 -15.34
C ARG A 154 -34.41 5.44 -14.19
N GLY A 155 -34.35 6.06 -13.01
CA GLY A 155 -33.51 5.61 -11.90
C GLY A 155 -32.02 5.85 -12.14
N LEU A 156 -31.19 5.26 -11.27
CA LEU A 156 -29.74 5.28 -11.30
C LEU A 156 -29.25 4.28 -12.35
N VAL A 157 -28.49 4.76 -13.34
CA VAL A 157 -27.92 3.96 -14.43
C VAL A 157 -26.53 4.50 -14.76
N GLY A 158 -25.57 3.61 -14.94
CA GLY A 158 -24.17 3.93 -15.23
C GLY A 158 -23.26 3.79 -14.01
N GLU A 159 -22.17 4.54 -14.01
CA GLU A 159 -21.08 4.40 -13.03
C GLU A 159 -21.16 5.45 -11.92
N TYR A 160 -20.94 5.00 -10.68
CA TYR A 160 -20.96 5.85 -9.49
C TYR A 160 -19.85 5.47 -8.52
N THR A 161 -19.14 6.45 -7.96
CA THR A 161 -18.20 6.23 -6.85
C THR A 161 -18.86 6.63 -5.53
N VAL A 162 -18.91 5.73 -4.56
CA VAL A 162 -19.48 6.01 -3.24
C VAL A 162 -18.50 5.73 -2.11
N SER A 163 -18.48 6.64 -1.13
CA SER A 163 -17.69 6.48 0.09
C SER A 163 -18.46 5.66 1.11
N VAL A 164 -17.79 4.64 1.66
CA VAL A 164 -18.38 3.69 2.61
C VAL A 164 -17.57 3.62 3.92
N SER A 165 -18.16 3.03 4.97
CA SER A 165 -17.49 2.95 6.27
C SER A 165 -16.19 2.16 6.17
N ARG A 166 -15.14 2.70 6.79
CA ARG A 166 -13.82 2.05 6.86
C ARG A 166 -13.69 1.10 8.04
N ARG A 167 -14.63 1.16 8.98
CA ARG A 167 -14.55 0.49 10.29
C ARG A 167 -15.23 -0.87 10.28
N GLU A 168 -16.25 -1.03 9.44
CA GLU A 168 -17.12 -2.20 9.43
C GLU A 168 -17.27 -2.74 8.00
N THR A 169 -17.70 -3.98 7.90
CA THR A 169 -18.05 -4.58 6.62
C THR A 169 -19.42 -4.07 6.21
N VAL A 170 -19.51 -3.45 5.05
CA VAL A 170 -20.68 -2.69 4.62
C VAL A 170 -21.67 -3.60 3.91
N ARG A 171 -22.96 -3.42 4.18
CA ARG A 171 -24.06 -3.96 3.37
C ARG A 171 -24.61 -2.86 2.47
N LEU A 172 -24.58 -3.11 1.16
CA LEU A 172 -25.26 -2.28 0.19
C LEU A 172 -26.69 -2.77 -0.01
N ASP A 173 -27.62 -1.83 -0.06
CA ASP A 173 -29.05 -2.06 -0.30
C ASP A 173 -29.50 -1.15 -1.45
N PHE A 174 -30.05 -1.77 -2.51
CA PHE A 174 -30.48 -1.12 -3.74
C PHE A 174 -32.01 -1.05 -3.76
N VAL A 175 -32.55 0.12 -3.47
CA VAL A 175 -33.99 0.35 -3.46
C VAL A 175 -34.48 0.46 -4.90
N ALA A 176 -35.08 -0.62 -5.39
CA ALA A 176 -35.64 -0.71 -6.74
C ALA A 176 -37.12 -1.09 -6.72
N ASN A 177 -37.83 -0.79 -7.80
CA ASN A 177 -39.23 -1.16 -8.01
C ASN A 177 -39.42 -2.65 -8.39
N GLY A 178 -38.35 -3.39 -8.63
CA GLY A 178 -38.35 -4.82 -8.99
C GLY A 178 -37.08 -5.53 -8.50
N SER A 179 -37.01 -6.84 -8.76
CA SER A 179 -35.84 -7.64 -8.36
C SER A 179 -34.68 -7.45 -9.32
N LEU A 180 -33.48 -7.29 -8.78
CA LEU A 180 -32.22 -7.31 -9.54
C LEU A 180 -31.69 -8.75 -9.61
N SER A 181 -30.86 -9.02 -10.61
CA SER A 181 -30.21 -10.31 -10.86
C SER A 181 -28.69 -10.12 -11.01
N GLU A 182 -27.97 -11.25 -11.11
CA GLU A 182 -26.54 -11.21 -11.42
C GLU A 182 -26.28 -10.48 -12.74
N GLY A 183 -25.35 -9.52 -12.71
CA GLY A 183 -25.00 -8.71 -13.88
C GLY A 183 -25.66 -7.34 -13.92
N ASP A 184 -26.79 -7.14 -13.25
CA ASP A 184 -27.47 -5.83 -13.19
C ASP A 184 -26.68 -4.79 -12.38
N VAL A 185 -25.84 -5.27 -11.46
CA VAL A 185 -24.96 -4.46 -10.64
C VAL A 185 -23.57 -5.08 -10.61
N ALA A 186 -22.54 -4.28 -10.91
CA ALA A 186 -21.16 -4.61 -10.58
C ALA A 186 -20.68 -3.71 -9.44
N VAL A 187 -20.06 -4.33 -8.42
CA VAL A 187 -19.47 -3.63 -7.29
C VAL A 187 -17.97 -3.85 -7.31
N THR A 188 -17.23 -2.80 -7.63
CA THR A 188 -15.77 -2.78 -7.57
C THR A 188 -15.32 -2.19 -6.24
N MET A 189 -14.47 -2.91 -5.53
CA MET A 189 -13.99 -2.56 -4.20
C MET A 189 -12.47 -2.59 -4.13
N TYR A 190 -11.93 -1.85 -3.15
CA TYR A 190 -10.49 -1.62 -3.01
C TYR A 190 -9.97 -2.05 -1.64
N PRO A 191 -10.08 -3.34 -1.27
CA PRO A 191 -9.62 -3.81 0.02
C PRO A 191 -8.10 -3.67 0.16
N ARG A 192 -7.68 -3.29 1.37
CA ARG A 192 -6.26 -3.27 1.75
C ARG A 192 -5.86 -4.63 2.30
N THR A 193 -4.67 -5.08 1.93
CA THR A 193 -4.04 -6.30 2.43
C THR A 193 -2.68 -5.95 2.99
N THR A 194 -2.34 -6.50 4.15
CA THR A 194 -1.03 -6.29 4.78
C THR A 194 -0.32 -7.63 4.91
N THR A 195 0.90 -7.71 4.39
CA THR A 195 1.78 -8.88 4.52
C THR A 195 3.04 -8.49 5.29
N LYS A 196 3.54 -9.37 6.15
CA LYS A 196 4.83 -9.14 6.82
C LYS A 196 5.97 -9.32 5.81
N ALA A 197 6.96 -8.45 5.87
CA ALA A 197 8.18 -8.56 5.09
C ALA A 197 9.39 -8.15 5.92
N LEU A 198 10.57 -8.61 5.51
CA LEU A 198 11.85 -8.24 6.09
C LEU A 198 12.52 -7.18 5.21
N LEU A 199 12.47 -5.93 5.66
CA LEU A 199 13.25 -4.84 5.06
C LEU A 199 14.72 -5.02 5.44
N ARG A 200 15.63 -4.98 4.48
CA ARG A 200 17.07 -4.90 4.72
C ARG A 200 17.66 -3.72 3.96
N VAL A 201 18.42 -2.89 4.68
CA VAL A 201 19.19 -1.78 4.11
C VAL A 201 20.66 -2.10 4.32
N THR A 202 21.38 -2.31 3.23
CA THR A 202 22.82 -2.54 3.20
C THR A 202 23.50 -1.29 2.68
N VAL A 203 24.47 -0.76 3.42
CA VAL A 203 25.24 0.43 3.03
C VAL A 203 26.72 0.08 3.07
N ASP A 204 27.44 0.50 2.05
CA ASP A 204 28.88 0.29 1.85
C ASP A 204 29.52 1.60 1.38
N ALA A 205 30.77 1.84 1.77
CA ALA A 205 31.47 3.11 1.54
C ALA A 205 32.14 3.19 0.16
#